data_AF-A0A941FJ42-F1
#
_entry.id   AF-A0A941FJ42-F1
#
_cell.length_a   1.000
_cell.length_b   1.000
_cell.length_c   1.000
_cell.angle_alpha   90.00
_cell.angle_beta   90.00
_cell.angle_gamma   90.00
#
_symmetry.space_group_name_H-M   'P 1'
#
loop_
_entity.id
_entity.type
_entity.pdbx_description
1 polymer ?
#
loop_
_entity_poly.entity_id
_entity_poly.type
_entity_poly.pdbx_seq_one_letter_code
_entity_poly.pdbx_strand_id
1 'polypeptide(L)'
;MNQKLKQTWVKPSYFVPIKKMSNDNSATLEKLLSIAGVSVNNTEERIYPYKEATAHLIGYVGEASAEDLEKLKGKGYTASDVIGKRGLEEVLEARLKGKPGGKIFIKTEDGEEKVIAEKPAEEGEQLH
;
A
#
# COMPACT_ATOMS: atom_id res chain seq x y z
N MET A 1 -4.53 19.55 -3.20
CA MET A 1 -5.78 19.19 -2.51
C MET A 1 -6.97 19.17 -3.47
N ASN A 2 -7.29 20.27 -4.16
CA ASN A 2 -8.41 20.34 -5.12
C ASN A 2 -8.40 19.30 -6.25
N GLN A 3 -7.22 18.88 -6.72
CA GLN A 3 -7.12 17.86 -7.77
C GLN A 3 -7.52 16.46 -7.28
N LYS A 4 -7.21 16.11 -6.02
CA LYS A 4 -7.57 14.80 -5.43
C LYS A 4 -9.08 14.66 -5.21
N LEU A 5 -9.74 15.75 -4.80
CA LEU A 5 -11.18 15.78 -4.55
C LEU A 5 -12.04 15.75 -5.84
N LYS A 6 -11.43 16.02 -7.01
CA LYS A 6 -12.12 16.06 -8.30
C LYS A 6 -11.94 14.78 -9.13
N GLN A 7 -11.40 13.71 -8.55
CA GLN A 7 -11.21 12.45 -9.26
C GLN A 7 -12.56 11.78 -9.53
N THR A 8 -12.67 11.05 -10.65
CA THR A 8 -13.94 10.50 -11.16
C THR A 8 -14.59 9.46 -10.24
N TRP A 9 -13.82 8.83 -9.35
CA TRP A 9 -14.32 7.85 -8.38
C TRP A 9 -14.86 8.49 -7.10
N VAL A 10 -14.66 9.80 -6.88
CA VAL A 10 -15.05 10.50 -5.65
C VAL A 10 -16.57 10.70 -5.63
N LYS A 11 -17.21 10.22 -4.55
CA LYS A 11 -18.63 10.46 -4.23
C LYS A 11 -18.75 11.20 -2.89
N PRO A 12 -19.88 11.87 -2.59
CA PRO A 12 -20.01 12.71 -1.39
C PRO A 12 -19.67 12.04 -0.05
N SER A 13 -19.88 10.73 0.08
CA SER A 13 -19.59 9.97 1.30
C SER A 13 -18.23 9.26 1.31
N TYR A 14 -17.42 9.41 0.27
CA TYR A 14 -16.17 8.66 0.14
C TYR A 14 -15.02 9.35 0.86
N PHE A 15 -14.20 8.55 1.53
CA PHE A 15 -12.93 9.01 2.09
C PHE A 15 -11.93 9.25 0.96
N VAL A 16 -11.32 10.44 0.92
CA VAL A 16 -10.30 10.79 -0.09
C VAL A 16 -8.94 10.99 0.58
N PRO A 17 -7.96 10.09 0.37
CA PRO A 17 -6.66 10.17 1.03
C PRO A 17 -5.83 11.36 0.54
N ILE A 18 -5.65 12.36 1.40
CA ILE A 18 -4.90 13.58 1.06
C ILE A 18 -3.41 13.43 1.40
N LYS A 19 -3.09 12.98 2.61
CA LYS A 19 -1.73 12.89 3.13
C LYS A 19 -1.60 11.73 4.13
N LYS A 20 -0.44 11.07 4.12
CA LYS A 20 -0.02 10.11 5.15
C LYS A 20 0.83 10.82 6.20
N MET A 21 0.73 10.38 7.44
CA MET A 21 1.55 10.87 8.54
C MET A 21 1.74 9.75 9.58
N SER A 22 2.84 9.81 10.30
CA SER A 22 3.08 8.92 11.43
C SER A 22 2.03 9.14 12.53
N ASN A 23 1.65 8.05 13.22
CA ASN A 23 0.61 8.10 14.26
C ASN A 23 1.11 8.67 15.60
N ASP A 24 2.42 8.84 15.75
CA ASP A 24 3.11 9.21 16.99
C ASP A 24 2.82 10.66 17.47
N ASN A 25 2.18 11.49 16.64
CA ASN A 25 1.91 12.89 16.95
C ASN A 25 0.43 13.15 17.27
N SER A 26 -0.01 12.72 18.46
CA SER A 26 -1.40 12.80 18.94
C SER A 26 -1.95 14.23 18.95
N ALA A 27 -1.18 15.21 19.43
CA ALA A 27 -1.61 16.62 19.49
C ALA A 27 -1.90 17.22 18.10
N THR A 28 -1.17 16.78 17.07
CA THR A 28 -1.44 17.21 15.68
C THR A 28 -2.66 16.50 15.12
N LEU A 29 -2.84 15.21 15.43
CA LEU A 29 -4.02 14.44 15.01
C LEU A 29 -5.32 15.03 15.59
N GLU A 30 -5.33 15.41 16.87
CA GLU A 30 -6.49 16.06 17.49
C GLU A 30 -6.86 17.38 16.81
N LYS A 31 -5.86 18.22 16.50
CA LYS A 31 -6.07 19.47 15.75
C LYS A 31 -6.65 19.21 14.36
N LEU A 32 -6.16 18.19 13.66
CA LEU A 32 -6.67 17.83 12.33
C LEU A 32 -8.11 17.32 12.39
N LEU A 33 -8.44 16.47 13.37
CA LEU A 33 -9.79 15.94 13.57
C LEU A 33 -10.82 17.01 13.96
N SER A 34 -10.38 18.15 14.51
CA SER A 34 -11.26 19.30 14.78
C SER A 34 -11.73 20.04 13.51
N ILE A 35 -11.09 19.81 12.37
CA ILE A 35 -11.44 20.46 11.10
C ILE A 35 -12.61 19.69 10.46
N ALA A 36 -13.71 20.38 10.18
CA ALA A 36 -14.88 19.78 9.55
C ALA A 36 -14.54 19.10 8.21
N GLY A 37 -14.92 17.83 8.07
CA GLY A 37 -14.66 17.03 6.87
C GLY A 37 -13.29 16.33 6.85
N VAL A 38 -12.43 16.55 7.85
CA VAL A 38 -11.19 15.78 8.02
C VAL A 38 -11.49 14.51 8.81
N SER A 39 -10.95 13.40 8.35
CA SER A 39 -10.98 12.10 9.03
C SER A 39 -9.61 11.42 8.88
N VAL A 40 -9.33 10.48 9.77
CA VAL A 40 -8.07 9.73 9.81
C VAL A 40 -8.39 8.26 9.63
N ASN A 41 -7.68 7.61 8.70
CA ASN A 41 -7.71 6.17 8.50
C ASN A 41 -6.30 5.61 8.72
N ASN A 42 -6.21 4.50 9.43
CA ASN A 42 -4.97 3.76 9.59
C ASN A 42 -4.62 3.05 8.27
N THR A 43 -3.35 3.09 7.91
CA THR A 43 -2.80 2.42 6.73
C THR A 43 -1.44 1.87 7.07
N GLU A 44 -1.08 0.75 6.45
CA GLU A 44 0.25 0.16 6.61
C GLU A 44 1.27 0.89 5.75
N GLU A 45 2.48 1.02 6.27
CA GLU A 45 3.62 1.62 5.58
C GLU A 45 4.90 0.90 5.99
N ARG A 46 5.89 0.88 5.08
CA ARG A 46 7.19 0.27 5.34
C ARG A 46 7.98 1.12 6.33
N ILE A 47 8.46 0.51 7.43
CA ILE A 47 9.20 1.19 8.50
C ILE A 47 10.68 0.80 8.44
N TYR A 48 11.57 1.79 8.55
CA TYR A 48 13.02 1.61 8.63
C TYR A 48 13.54 2.08 10.00
N PRO A 49 13.70 1.19 10.99
CA PRO A 49 13.97 1.57 12.38
C PRO A 49 15.25 2.39 12.57
N TYR A 50 16.28 2.10 11.79
CA TYR A 50 17.60 2.76 11.86
C TYR A 50 17.72 4.01 10.97
N LYS A 51 16.63 4.39 10.28
CA LYS A 51 16.52 5.64 9.50
C LYS A 51 17.74 5.88 8.61
N GLU A 52 18.40 7.04 8.74
CA GLU A 52 19.52 7.48 7.91
C GLU A 52 20.75 6.60 8.05
N ALA A 53 20.95 5.95 9.21
CA ALA A 53 22.14 5.14 9.49
C ALA A 53 22.24 3.92 8.55
N THR A 54 21.12 3.43 8.04
CA THR A 54 21.07 2.27 7.13
C THR A 54 20.43 2.59 5.78
N ALA A 55 20.08 3.85 5.51
CA ALA A 55 19.31 4.25 4.32
C ALA A 55 19.97 3.83 2.99
N HIS A 56 21.30 3.93 2.88
CA HIS A 56 22.00 3.52 1.65
C HIS A 56 22.06 1.99 1.48
N LEU A 57 22.19 1.27 2.59
CA LEU A 57 22.29 -0.19 2.59
C LEU A 57 20.92 -0.83 2.34
N ILE A 58 19.94 -0.51 3.18
CA ILE A 58 18.60 -1.09 3.10
C ILE A 58 17.85 -0.53 1.89
N GLY A 59 17.99 0.77 1.64
CA GLY A 59 17.24 1.45 0.59
C GLY A 59 15.81 1.76 1.02
N TYR A 60 14.91 1.75 0.05
CA TYR A 60 13.49 2.04 0.27
C TYR A 60 12.60 1.38 -0.78
N VAL A 61 11.30 1.31 -0.49
CA VAL A 61 10.24 0.87 -1.42
C VAL A 61 9.44 2.05 -1.96
N GLY A 62 8.82 1.90 -3.13
CA GLY A 62 7.95 2.90 -3.74
C GLY A 62 7.02 2.32 -4.81
N GLU A 63 6.05 3.11 -5.27
CA GLU A 63 5.14 2.72 -6.35
C GLU A 63 5.93 2.34 -7.62
N ALA A 64 5.49 1.29 -8.30
CA ALA A 64 6.10 0.83 -9.55
C ALA A 64 5.89 1.87 -10.67
N SER A 65 7.00 2.36 -11.23
CA SER A 65 6.99 3.20 -12.43
C SER A 65 6.84 2.37 -13.70
N ALA A 66 6.54 3.02 -14.83
CA ALA A 66 6.47 2.35 -16.12
C ALA A 66 7.81 1.67 -16.46
N GLU A 67 8.93 2.32 -16.15
CA GLU A 67 10.27 1.77 -16.37
C GLU A 67 10.56 0.54 -15.50
N ASP A 68 10.04 0.49 -14.27
CA ASP A 68 10.17 -0.69 -13.42
C ASP A 68 9.35 -1.85 -13.99
N LEU A 69 8.12 -1.58 -14.44
CA LEU A 69 7.23 -2.60 -15.01
C LEU A 69 7.78 -3.20 -16.30
N GLU A 70 8.47 -2.41 -17.13
CA GLU A 70 9.16 -2.94 -18.30
C GLU A 70 10.32 -3.87 -17.90
N LYS A 71 11.09 -3.54 -16.84
CA LYS A 71 12.15 -4.42 -16.33
C LYS A 71 11.62 -5.68 -15.66
N LEU A 72 10.45 -5.60 -15.03
CA LEU A 72 9.79 -6.69 -14.31
C LEU A 72 8.72 -7.41 -15.16
N LYS A 73 8.72 -7.16 -16.48
CA LYS A 73 7.75 -7.71 -17.40
C LYS A 73 7.70 -9.24 -17.32
N GLY A 74 6.49 -9.78 -17.25
CA GLY A 74 6.25 -11.21 -17.11
C GLY A 74 6.42 -11.77 -15.69
N LYS A 75 6.81 -10.95 -14.70
CA LYS A 75 6.92 -11.37 -13.29
C LYS A 75 5.66 -11.11 -12.45
N GLY A 76 4.58 -10.63 -13.07
CA GLY A 76 3.28 -10.44 -12.42
C GLY A 76 3.11 -9.12 -11.66
N TYR A 77 3.99 -8.15 -11.90
CA TYR A 77 3.88 -6.81 -11.32
C TYR A 77 2.88 -5.93 -12.06
N THR A 78 2.24 -5.03 -11.32
CA THR A 78 1.24 -4.06 -11.76
C THR A 78 1.60 -2.66 -11.29
N ALA A 79 1.00 -1.64 -11.90
CA ALA A 79 1.24 -0.24 -11.51
C ALA A 79 0.76 0.08 -10.07
N SER A 80 -0.06 -0.77 -9.47
CA SER A 80 -0.49 -0.65 -8.07
C SER A 80 0.49 -1.27 -7.07
N ASP A 81 1.52 -1.97 -7.54
CA ASP A 81 2.48 -2.60 -6.65
C ASP A 81 3.48 -1.58 -6.08
N VAL A 82 3.84 -1.81 -4.82
CA VAL A 82 4.97 -1.16 -4.15
C VAL A 82 6.15 -2.13 -4.22
N ILE A 83 7.30 -1.65 -4.70
CA ILE A 83 8.51 -2.45 -4.97
C ILE A 83 9.74 -1.79 -4.35
N GLY A 84 10.78 -2.57 -4.08
CA GLY A 84 12.10 -2.10 -3.71
C GLY A 84 12.74 -1.24 -4.80
N LYS A 85 13.13 -0.02 -4.45
CA LYS A 85 13.67 0.99 -5.39
C LYS A 85 15.18 1.15 -5.31
N ARG A 86 15.78 0.82 -4.16
CA ARG A 86 17.22 0.90 -3.87
C ARG A 86 17.63 -0.12 -2.82
N GLY A 87 18.95 -0.32 -2.70
CA GLY A 87 19.55 -1.08 -1.61
C GLY A 87 19.12 -2.54 -1.60
N LEU A 88 19.09 -3.14 -0.41
CA LEU A 88 18.62 -4.52 -0.23
C LEU A 88 17.15 -4.71 -0.58
N GLU A 89 16.29 -3.68 -0.43
CA GLU A 89 14.89 -3.76 -0.88
C GLU A 89 14.81 -4.05 -2.38
N GLU A 90 15.62 -3.37 -3.23
CA GLU A 90 15.67 -3.63 -4.68
C GLU A 90 16.31 -4.99 -5.02
N VAL A 91 17.45 -5.30 -4.38
CA VAL A 91 18.21 -6.53 -4.68
C VAL A 91 17.45 -7.79 -4.27
N LEU A 92 16.68 -7.74 -3.19
CA LEU A 92 15.97 -8.88 -2.60
C LEU A 92 14.46 -8.83 -2.87
N GLU A 93 13.99 -7.93 -3.74
CA GLU A 93 12.58 -7.72 -4.10
C GLU A 93 11.82 -9.04 -4.36
N ALA A 94 12.41 -9.95 -5.15
CA ALA A 94 11.77 -11.22 -5.49
C ALA A 94 11.53 -12.15 -4.29
N ARG A 95 12.34 -12.01 -3.23
CA ARG A 95 12.17 -12.75 -1.96
C ARG A 95 11.20 -12.02 -1.04
N LEU A 96 11.23 -10.69 -1.04
CA LEU A 96 10.46 -9.85 -0.12
C LEU A 96 9.00 -9.63 -0.55
N LYS A 97 8.67 -9.64 -1.85
CA LYS A 97 7.35 -9.26 -2.38
C LYS A 97 6.21 -10.20 -1.98
N GLY A 98 6.51 -11.48 -1.77
CA GLY A 98 5.48 -12.53 -1.70
C GLY A 98 4.68 -12.62 -3.00
N LYS A 99 3.51 -13.28 -2.95
CA LYS A 99 2.57 -13.34 -4.07
C LYS A 99 1.15 -13.01 -3.60
N PRO A 100 0.44 -12.08 -4.27
CA PRO A 100 -0.95 -11.81 -3.91
C PRO A 100 -1.83 -13.04 -4.18
N GLY A 101 -2.71 -13.30 -3.22
CA GLY A 101 -3.83 -14.23 -3.37
C GLY A 101 -5.06 -13.54 -3.97
N GLY A 102 -6.18 -14.24 -4.00
CA GLY A 102 -7.46 -13.68 -4.44
C GLY A 102 -8.60 -14.66 -4.23
N LYS A 103 -9.80 -14.12 -3.95
CA LYS A 103 -11.03 -14.88 -3.75
C LYS A 103 -12.12 -14.35 -4.68
N ILE A 104 -12.75 -15.24 -5.44
CA ILE A 104 -13.96 -14.96 -6.22
C ILE A 104 -15.13 -15.61 -5.51
N PHE A 105 -16.16 -14.82 -5.19
CA PHE A 105 -17.34 -15.31 -4.49
C PHE A 105 -18.61 -14.67 -5.03
N ILE A 106 -19.74 -15.36 -4.83
CA ILE A 106 -21.08 -14.83 -5.06
C ILE A 106 -21.62 -14.37 -3.71
N LYS A 107 -22.11 -13.14 -3.65
CA LYS A 107 -22.80 -12.61 -2.48
C LYS A 107 -24.31 -12.78 -2.68
N THR A 108 -24.98 -13.52 -1.80
CA THR A 108 -26.44 -13.71 -1.84
C THR A 108 -27.17 -12.49 -1.27
N GLU A 109 -28.48 -12.40 -1.49
CA GLU A 109 -29.31 -11.31 -0.92
C GLU A 109 -29.27 -11.30 0.62
N ASP A 110 -29.12 -12.47 1.25
CA ASP A 110 -28.96 -12.62 2.70
C ASP A 110 -27.57 -12.23 3.22
N GLY A 111 -26.65 -11.87 2.32
CA GLY A 111 -25.30 -11.44 2.64
C GLY A 111 -24.28 -12.57 2.81
N GLU A 112 -24.67 -13.83 2.60
CA GLU A 112 -23.74 -14.95 2.62
C GLU A 112 -22.80 -14.92 1.41
N GLU A 113 -21.52 -15.23 1.65
CA GLU A 113 -20.51 -15.33 0.60
C GLU A 113 -20.25 -16.78 0.23
N LYS A 114 -20.66 -17.18 -0.99
CA LYS A 114 -20.33 -18.49 -1.54
C LYS A 114 -19.07 -18.40 -2.40
N VAL A 115 -17.99 -19.00 -1.93
CA VAL A 115 -16.69 -19.01 -2.63
C VAL A 115 -16.76 -19.89 -3.88
N ILE A 116 -16.32 -19.34 -5.02
CA ILE A 116 -16.27 -20.03 -6.32
C ILE A 116 -14.84 -20.44 -6.65
N ALA A 117 -13.87 -19.57 -6.36
CA ALA A 117 -12.46 -19.85 -6.53
C ALA A 117 -11.64 -19.06 -5.51
N GLU A 118 -10.56 -19.65 -5.03
CA GLU A 118 -9.65 -19.02 -4.10
C GLU A 118 -8.21 -19.41 -4.42
N LYS A 119 -7.32 -18.44 -4.32
CA LYS A 119 -5.88 -18.61 -4.33
C LYS A 119 -5.33 -17.97 -3.06
N PRO A 120 -4.67 -18.72 -2.17
CA PRO A 120 -4.08 -18.14 -0.96
C PRO A 120 -2.95 -17.17 -1.34
N ALA A 121 -2.74 -16.15 -0.51
CA ALA A 121 -1.56 -15.30 -0.62
C ALA A 121 -0.31 -16.05 -0.11
N GLU A 122 0.84 -15.74 -0.70
CA GLU A 122 2.14 -16.19 -0.21
C GLU A 122 2.84 -14.98 0.40
N GLU A 123 3.23 -15.06 1.66
CA GLU A 123 3.99 -13.99 2.31
C GLU A 123 5.40 -13.89 1.76
N GLY A 124 5.98 -12.69 1.84
CA GLY A 124 7.39 -12.47 1.55
C GLY A 124 8.29 -13.12 2.60
N GLU A 125 9.53 -13.41 2.23
CA GLU A 125 10.52 -14.01 3.13
C GLU A 125 11.03 -12.98 4.16
N GLN A 126 11.07 -13.38 5.43
CA GLN A 126 11.75 -12.62 6.47
C GLN A 126 13.26 -12.93 6.43
N LEU A 127 14.09 -11.89 6.32
CA LEU A 127 15.54 -12.01 6.18
C LEU A 127 16.25 -11.61 7.49
N HIS A 128 17.32 -12.34 7.83
CA HIS A 128 18.12 -12.18 9.06
C HIS A 128 19.58 -11.80 8.75
#